data_AF-A0A9E0F151-F1
#
_entry.id   AF-A0A9E0F151-F1
#
_cell.length_a   1.000
_cell.length_b   1.000
_cell.length_c   1.000
_cell.angle_alpha   90.00
_cell.angle_beta   90.00
_cell.angle_gamma   90.00
#
_symmetry.space_group_name_H-M   'P 1'
#
loop_
_entity.id
_entity.type
_entity.pdbx_description
1 polymer ?
#
loop_
_entity_poly.entity_id
_entity_poly.type
_entity_poly.pdbx_seq_one_letter_code
_entity_poly.pdbx_strand_id
1 'polypeptide(L)' 'MEPIERDGNWEEQKRVLKEKFLALTNNKKLISEEKKEELLKKYQAKLGISREELLKIFEGI' A
#
# COMPACT_ATOMS: atom_id res chain seq x y z
N MET A 1 2.70 20.88 -22.37
CA MET A 1 2.99 19.67 -21.59
C MET A 1 1.89 19.59 -20.55
N GLU A 2 0.83 18.85 -20.86
CA GLU A 2 -0.41 18.83 -20.08
C GLU A 2 -0.18 17.99 -18.81
N PRO A 3 -0.35 18.56 -17.61
CA PRO A 3 -0.21 17.83 -16.38
C PRO A 3 -1.57 17.22 -15.98
N ILE A 4 -1.52 16.05 -15.34
CA ILE A 4 -2.59 15.48 -14.49
C ILE A 4 -3.66 14.65 -15.22
N GLU A 5 -3.33 13.41 -15.56
CA GLU A 5 -4.32 12.30 -15.63
C GLU A 5 -3.92 11.11 -14.74
N ARG A 6 -2.97 11.31 -13.82
CA ARG A 6 -2.48 10.25 -12.91
C ARG A 6 -3.24 10.14 -11.59
N ASP A 7 -4.04 11.14 -11.22
CA ASP A 7 -4.65 11.23 -9.89
C ASP A 7 -5.85 10.30 -9.69
N GLY A 8 -6.66 10.05 -10.72
CA GLY A 8 -7.90 9.27 -10.59
C GLY A 8 -7.69 7.81 -10.16
N ASN A 9 -6.56 7.20 -10.54
CA ASN A 9 -6.26 5.81 -10.19
C ASN A 9 -5.50 5.67 -8.86
N TRP A 10 -4.90 6.76 -8.36
CA TRP A 10 -4.08 6.72 -7.16
C TRP A 10 -4.93 6.61 -5.89
N GLU A 11 -6.03 7.34 -5.82
CA GLU A 11 -7.00 7.26 -4.71
C GLU A 11 -7.60 5.85 -4.59
N GLU A 12 -7.97 5.25 -5.72
CA GLU A 12 -8.50 3.87 -5.77
C GLU A 12 -7.42 2.84 -5.39
N GLN A 13 -6.20 3.00 -5.91
CA GLN A 13 -5.06 2.14 -5.55
C GLN A 13 -4.72 2.23 -4.06
N LYS A 14 -4.74 3.43 -3.47
CA LYS A 14 -4.56 3.66 -2.03
C LYS A 14 -5.63 2.93 -1.23
N ARG A 15 -6.92 3.05 -1.61
CA ARG A 15 -8.04 2.38 -0.95
C ARG A 15 -7.86 0.87 -0.93
N VAL A 16 -7.58 0.28 -2.08
CA VAL A 16 -7.33 -1.16 -2.23
C VAL A 16 -6.11 -1.61 -1.41
N LEU A 17 -5.06 -0.80 -1.36
CA LEU A 17 -3.88 -1.07 -0.54
C LEU A 17 -4.25 -1.14 0.94
N LYS A 18 -4.97 -0.12 1.42
CA LYS A 18 -5.35 0.04 2.82
C LYS A 18 -6.29 -1.07 3.25
N GLU A 19 -7.27 -1.44 2.43
CA GLU A 19 -8.14 -2.60 2.65
C GLU A 19 -7.36 -3.91 2.68
N LYS A 20 -6.43 -4.15 1.75
CA LYS A 20 -5.62 -5.37 1.77
C LYS A 20 -4.73 -5.43 3.01
N PHE A 21 -4.10 -4.32 3.38
CA PHE A 21 -3.24 -4.24 4.55
C PHE A 21 -4.02 -4.40 5.86
N LEU A 22 -5.22 -3.82 5.94
CA LEU A 22 -6.16 -4.03 7.03
C LEU A 22 -6.65 -5.47 7.07
N ALA A 23 -7.05 -6.08 5.94
CA ALA A 23 -7.48 -7.48 5.89
C ALA A 23 -6.37 -8.44 6.34
N LEU A 24 -5.12 -8.16 5.96
CA LEU A 24 -3.94 -8.88 6.43
C LEU A 24 -3.71 -8.66 7.94
N THR A 25 -3.85 -7.43 8.40
CA THR A 25 -3.62 -7.05 9.81
C THR A 25 -4.77 -7.46 10.73
N ASN A 26 -6.02 -7.56 10.26
CA ASN A 26 -7.17 -8.00 11.05
C ASN A 26 -7.22 -9.53 11.17
N ASN A 27 -6.61 -10.25 10.23
CA ASN A 27 -6.32 -11.69 10.36
C ASN A 27 -5.13 -11.96 11.31
N LYS A 28 -4.98 -11.15 12.36
CA LYS A 28 -3.82 -11.00 13.24
C LYS A 28 -3.48 -12.20 14.12
N LYS A 29 -4.07 -13.37 13.89
CA LYS A 29 -3.66 -14.60 14.59
C LYS A 29 -2.55 -15.38 13.89
N LEU A 30 -2.24 -15.10 12.61
CA LEU A 30 -1.34 -15.95 11.80
C LEU A 30 -0.41 -15.24 10.80
N ILE A 31 -0.43 -13.90 10.71
CA ILE A 31 0.47 -13.21 9.75
C ILE A 31 1.79 -12.87 10.44
N SER A 32 2.80 -13.71 10.20
CA SER A 32 4.19 -13.47 10.59
C SER A 32 4.72 -12.19 9.94
N GLU A 33 5.64 -11.50 10.62
CA GLU A 33 6.33 -10.30 10.14
C GLU A 33 6.91 -10.48 8.71
N GLU A 34 7.39 -11.68 8.41
CA GLU A 34 7.89 -12.07 7.08
C GLU A 34 6.88 -11.85 5.94
N LYS A 35 5.60 -12.20 6.16
CA LYS A 35 4.53 -12.00 5.16
C LYS A 35 4.22 -10.52 4.96
N LYS A 36 4.25 -9.73 6.04
CA LYS A 36 4.10 -8.27 5.95
C LYS A 36 5.23 -7.65 5.13
N GLU A 37 6.45 -8.10 5.36
CA GLU A 37 7.63 -7.57 4.71
C GLU A 37 7.72 -7.95 3.22
N GLU A 38 7.35 -9.18 2.86
CA GLU A 38 7.18 -9.60 1.46
C GLU A 38 6.13 -8.76 0.72
N LEU A 39 4.98 -8.53 1.36
CA LEU A 39 3.91 -7.73 0.77
C LEU A 39 4.35 -6.28 0.59
N LEU A 40 5.02 -5.70 1.59
CA LEU A 40 5.60 -4.36 1.49
C LEU A 40 6.55 -4.27 0.29
N LYS A 41 7.53 -5.18 0.17
CA LYS A 41 8.45 -5.22 -0.98
C LYS A 41 7.71 -5.36 -2.31
N LYS A 42 6.68 -6.21 -2.36
CA LYS A 42 5.88 -6.44 -3.57
C LYS A 42 5.11 -5.19 -3.99
N TYR A 43 4.53 -4.45 -3.05
CA TYR A 43 3.87 -3.19 -3.35
C TYR A 43 4.87 -2.08 -3.71
N GLN A 44 6.01 -2.02 -3.03
CA GLN A 44 7.10 -1.09 -3.31
C GLN A 44 7.59 -1.25 -4.76
N ALA A 45 7.81 -2.50 -5.20
CA ALA A 45 8.20 -2.82 -6.57
C ALA A 45 7.08 -2.61 -7.60
N LYS A 46 5.82 -2.91 -7.24
CA LYS A 46 4.67 -2.81 -8.16
C LYS A 46 4.22 -1.37 -8.40
N LEU A 47 4.30 -0.52 -7.38
CA LEU A 47 3.91 0.88 -7.44
C LEU A 47 5.11 1.81 -7.72
N GLY A 48 6.34 1.34 -7.52
CA GLY A 48 7.56 2.14 -7.70
C GLY A 48 7.70 3.26 -6.67
N ILE A 49 7.03 3.14 -5.52
CA ILE A 49 7.02 4.14 -4.45
C ILE A 49 7.88 3.67 -3.28
N SER A 50 8.44 4.60 -2.51
CA SER A 50 9.25 4.29 -1.33
C SER A 50 8.41 3.73 -0.18
N ARG A 51 9.05 2.98 0.72
CA ARG A 51 8.43 2.43 1.93
C ARG A 51 7.77 3.52 2.78
N GLU A 52 8.38 4.70 2.85
CA GLU A 52 7.84 5.88 3.54
C GLU A 52 6.54 6.40 2.91
N GLU A 53 6.45 6.46 1.58
CA GLU A 53 5.20 6.83 0.89
C GLU A 53 4.13 5.77 1.13
N LEU A 54 4.51 4.49 1.07
CA LEU A 54 3.64 3.36 1.42
C LEU A 54 3.12 3.44 2.86
N LEU A 55 4.00 3.81 3.80
CA LEU A 55 3.65 4.05 5.20
C LEU A 55 2.71 5.25 5.35
N LYS A 56 2.98 6.39 4.70
CA LYS A 56 2.06 7.55 4.71
C LYS A 56 0.67 7.20 4.19
N ILE A 57 0.57 6.36 3.15
CA ILE A 57 -0.70 5.85 2.64
C ILE A 57 -1.47 5.07 3.72
N PHE A 58 -0.75 4.22 4.47
CA PHE A 58 -1.34 3.41 5.54
C PHE A 58 -1.65 4.22 6.80
N GLU A 59 -0.76 5.12 7.18
CA GLU A 59 -0.86 5.99 8.35
C GLU A 59 -1.98 7.03 8.17
N GLY A 60 -2.34 7.36 6.92
CA GLY A 60 -3.52 8.16 6.62
C GLY A 60 -3.46 9.56 7.22
N ILE A 61 -2.26 10.16 7.21
CA ILE A 61 -2.02 11.56 7.60
C ILE A 61 -1.86 12.39 6.33
#